data_AF-A0A7C3WQF2-F1
#
_entry.id   AF-A0A7C3WQF2-F1
#
_cell.length_a   1.000
_cell.length_b   1.000
_cell.length_c   1.000
_cell.angle_alpha   90.00
_cell.angle_beta   90.00
_cell.angle_gamma   90.00
#
_symmetry.space_group_name_H-M   'P 1'
#
loop_
_entity.id
_entity.type
_entity.pdbx_description
1 polymer ?
#
loop_
_entity_poly.entity_id
_entity_poly.type
_entity_poly.pdbx_seq_one_letter_code
_entity_poly.pdbx_strand_id
1 'polypeptide(L)' 'MEISVNDRPLVSVVVVNYRSLETLLRCLDSLLKTAYPNFEVIVVDSMT' A
#
# COMPACT_ATOMS: atom_id res chain seq x y z
N MET A 1 1.45 -21.80 -24.56
CA MET A 1 1.09 -20.41 -24.24
C MET A 1 1.71 -20.11 -22.90
N GLU A 2 2.94 -19.60 -22.91
CA GLU A 2 3.65 -19.24 -21.69
C GLU A 2 2.95 -18.01 -21.10
N ILE A 3 2.17 -18.21 -20.04
CA ILE A 3 1.72 -17.09 -19.22
C ILE A 3 2.98 -16.63 -18.49
N SER A 4 3.66 -15.61 -19.02
CA SER A 4 4.66 -14.85 -18.26
C SER A 4 3.90 -14.11 -17.15
N VAL A 5 3.53 -14.84 -16.10
CA VAL A 5 3.11 -14.25 -14.84
C VAL A 5 4.34 -13.49 -14.37
N ASN A 6 4.33 -12.17 -14.56
CA ASN A 6 5.30 -11.28 -13.96
C ASN A 6 5.49 -11.77 -12.51
N ASP A 7 6.69 -12.25 -12.16
CA ASP A 7 6.95 -13.06 -10.96
C ASP A 7 6.40 -12.43 -9.66
N ARG A 8 6.09 -11.13 -9.70
CA ARG A 8 5.40 -10.35 -8.68
C ARG A 8 4.43 -9.35 -9.34
N PRO A 9 3.09 -9.54 -9.30
CA PRO A 9 2.13 -8.55 -9.81
C PRO A 9 2.23 -7.21 -9.06
N LEU A 10 1.91 -6.09 -9.71
CA LEU A 10 1.79 -4.81 -9.00
C LEU A 10 0.59 -4.87 -8.05
N VAL A 11 0.81 -4.56 -6.77
CA VAL A 11 -0.24 -4.53 -5.74
C VAL A 11 -0.48 -3.08 -5.32
N SER A 12 -1.71 -2.60 -5.48
CA SER A 12 -2.10 -1.25 -5.05
C SER A 12 -2.75 -1.31 -3.66
N VAL A 13 -2.10 -0.72 -2.66
CA VAL A 13 -2.60 -0.63 -1.28
C VAL A 13 -3.23 0.75 -1.08
N VAL A 14 -4.55 0.79 -0.95
CA VAL A 14 -5.29 2.05 -0.73
C VAL A 14 -5.56 2.22 0.77
N VAL A 15 -4.99 3.27 1.36
CA VAL A 15 -5.16 3.61 2.78
C VAL A 15 -6.03 4.85 2.90
N VAL A 16 -7.26 4.67 3.40
CA VAL A 16 -8.16 5.80 3.67
C VAL A 16 -7.86 6.31 5.08
N ASN A 17 -7.44 7.57 5.19
CA ASN A 17 -7.18 8.21 6.47
C ASN A 17 -8.44 8.97 6.94
N TYR A 18 -8.92 8.66 8.15
CA TYR A 18 -9.99 9.39 8.82
C TYR A 18 -9.47 9.99 10.12
N ARG A 19 -8.98 11.24 10.04
CA ARG A 19 -8.58 12.11 11.18
C ARG A 19 -7.46 11.58 12.11
N SER A 20 -6.76 10.50 11.77
CA SER A 20 -5.67 9.96 12.61
C SER A 20 -4.38 9.78 11.83
N LEU A 21 -3.57 10.84 11.80
CA LEU A 21 -2.24 10.85 11.19
C LEU A 21 -1.31 9.81 11.85
N GLU A 22 -1.41 9.63 13.17
CA GLU A 22 -0.57 8.67 13.90
C GLU A 22 -0.83 7.23 13.45
N THR A 23 -2.10 6.86 13.27
CA THR A 23 -2.48 5.54 12.76
C THR A 23 -1.97 5.32 11.34
N LEU A 24 -2.08 6.34 10.49
CA LEU A 24 -1.54 6.30 9.12
C LEU A 24 -0.02 6.06 9.12
N LEU A 25 0.73 6.81 9.95
CA LEU A 25 2.18 6.65 10.05
C LEU A 25 2.58 5.25 10.51
N ARG A 26 1.89 4.69 11.50
CA ARG A 26 2.15 3.31 11.96
C ARG A 26 1.83 2.26 10.89
N CYS A 27 0.77 2.49 10.11
CA CYS A 27 0.39 1.62 8.99
C CYS A 27 1.45 1.67 7.88
N LEU A 28 1.90 2.86 7.50
CA LEU A 28 2.96 3.05 6.51
C LEU A 28 4.29 2.44 6.96
N ASP A 29 4.69 2.62 8.22
CA ASP A 29 5.90 1.99 8.77
C ASP A 29 5.85 0.45 8.69
N SER A 30 4.67 -0.13 8.91
CA SER A 30 4.46 -1.58 8.75
C SER A 30 4.52 -2.01 7.28
N LEU A 31 3.95 -1.21 6.37
CA LEU A 31 4.02 -1.47 4.92
C LEU A 31 5.45 -1.39 4.40
N LEU A 32 6.27 -0.43 4.87
CA LEU A 32 7.68 -0.31 4.51
C LEU A 32 8.53 -1.52 4.96
N LYS A 33 8.11 -2.24 6.00
CA LYS A 33 8.75 -3.48 6.47
C LYS A 33 8.33 -4.72 5.67
N THR A 34 7.40 -4.60 4.73
CA THR A 34 6.88 -5.72 3.95
C THR A 34 7.92 -6.19 2.93
N ALA A 35 8.12 -7.50 2.82
CA ALA A 35 9.11 -8.11 1.92
C ALA A 35 8.70 -8.12 0.43
N TYR A 36 7.50 -7.62 0.12
CA TYR A 36 6.98 -7.56 -1.24
C TYR A 36 7.47 -6.27 -1.91
N PRO A 37 8.19 -6.33 -3.03
CA PRO A 37 8.79 -5.13 -3.62
C PRO A 37 7.87 -4.39 -4.61
N ASN A 38 6.84 -5.06 -5.16
CA ASN A 38 6.03 -4.52 -6.25
C ASN A 38 4.68 -4.01 -5.75
N PHE A 39 4.69 -3.07 -4.81
CA PHE A 39 3.46 -2.44 -4.35
C PHE A 39 3.55 -0.92 -4.38
N GLU A 40 2.40 -0.30 -4.55
CA GLU A 40 2.20 1.14 -4.41
C GLU A 40 1.25 1.41 -3.25
N VAL A 41 1.42 2.55 -2.58
CA VAL A 41 0.55 2.97 -1.49
C VAL A 41 -0.14 4.27 -1.88
N ILE A 42 -1.46 4.23 -1.96
CA ILE A 42 -2.31 5.38 -2.28
C ILE A 42 -2.99 5.81 -0.99
N VAL A 43 -2.61 6.98 -0.47
CA VAL A 43 -3.25 7.55 0.72
C VAL A 43 -4.39 8.45 0.28
N VAL A 44 -5.61 8.10 0.68
CA VAL A 44 -6.81 8.90 0.45
C VAL A 44 -7.17 9.59 1.75
N ASP A 45 -6.94 10.91 1.81
CA ASP A 45 -7.35 11.72 2.94
C ASP A 45 -8.78 12.24 2.69
N SER A 46 -9.74 11.66 3.40
CA SER A 46 -11.11 12.16 3.38
C SER A 46 -11.25 13.24 4.45
N MET A 47 -10.68 14.42 4.20
CA MET A 47 -10.94 15.61 5.00
C MET A 47 -12.33 16.16 4.65
N THR A 48 -13.36 15.55 5.23
CA THR A 48 -14.71 16.11 5.32
C THR A 48 -15.10 16.30 6.79
#